data_AF-A0A965C6R4-F1
#
_entry.id   AF-A0A965C6R4-F1
#
_cell.length_a   1.000
_cell.length_b   1.000
_cell.length_c   1.000
_cell.angle_alpha   90.00
_cell.angle_beta   90.00
_cell.angle_gamma   90.00
#
_symmetry.space_group_name_H-M   'P 1'
#
loop_
_entity.id
_entity.type
_entity.pdbx_description
1 polymer ?
#
loop_
_entity_poly.entity_id
_entity_poly.type
_entity_poly.pdbx_seq_one_letter_code
_entity_poly.pdbx_strand_id
1 'polypeptide(L)'
;PNDALRDVIVPINKKYPLKELMAACQRYLVKAPRDFVTFEYVMLDGVNDSFDHAKELLNLVKDVPCKFNLIPFNPFPNSGYETSRPDNIRRFRDVLMQAGYVVTTRKTRGDDIDAACGQLAGQVQDKTKRTARIAFV
;
A
#
# COMPACT_ATOMS: atom_id res chain seq x y z
N PRO A 1 -5.29 4.37 4.06
CA PRO A 1 -6.65 4.41 4.67
C PRO A 1 -7.32 5.78 4.54
N ASN A 2 -6.58 6.89 4.65
CA ASN A 2 -7.09 8.26 4.51
C ASN A 2 -6.20 9.11 3.58
N ASP A 3 -6.71 10.24 3.11
CA ASP A 3 -6.00 11.11 2.16
C ASP A 3 -4.75 11.75 2.77
N ALA A 4 -4.80 12.18 4.03
CA ALA A 4 -3.67 12.84 4.68
C ALA A 4 -2.41 11.94 4.71
N LEU A 5 -2.59 10.67 5.07
CA LEU A 5 -1.49 9.70 5.05
C LEU A 5 -1.09 9.39 3.60
N ARG A 6 -2.05 9.15 2.71
CA ARG A 6 -1.78 8.77 1.32
C ARG A 6 -1.08 9.87 0.53
N ASP A 7 -1.32 11.14 0.85
CA ASP A 7 -0.62 12.29 0.29
C ASP A 7 0.89 12.30 0.58
N VAL A 8 1.30 11.68 1.68
CA VAL A 8 2.71 11.53 2.08
C VAL A 8 3.32 10.31 1.40
N ILE A 9 2.70 9.14 1.54
CA ILE A 9 3.28 7.86 1.08
C ILE A 9 3.09 7.60 -0.43
N VAL A 10 2.06 8.19 -1.06
CA VAL A 10 1.78 8.06 -2.50
C VAL A 10 1.38 9.43 -3.08
N PRO A 11 2.34 10.31 -3.41
CA PRO A 11 2.08 11.73 -3.74
C PRO A 11 1.10 12.00 -4.89
N ILE A 12 0.83 11.01 -5.75
CA ILE A 12 -0.21 11.11 -6.79
C ILE A 12 -1.62 11.31 -6.20
N ASN A 13 -1.83 10.99 -4.92
CA ASN A 13 -3.10 11.19 -4.22
C ASN A 13 -3.54 12.65 -4.21
N LYS A 14 -2.60 13.59 -4.13
CA LYS A 14 -2.89 15.04 -4.18
C LYS A 14 -3.58 15.47 -5.48
N LYS A 15 -3.35 14.71 -6.57
CA LYS A 15 -4.00 14.93 -7.86
C LYS A 15 -5.26 14.09 -8.03
N TYR A 16 -5.27 12.86 -7.50
CA TYR A 16 -6.39 11.93 -7.58
C TYR A 16 -6.68 11.34 -6.19
N PRO A 17 -7.48 12.03 -5.36
CA PRO A 17 -7.77 11.63 -3.98
C PRO A 17 -8.54 10.32 -3.89
N LEU A 18 -8.59 9.74 -2.70
CA LEU A 18 -9.20 8.43 -2.45
C LEU A 18 -10.66 8.35 -2.90
N LYS A 19 -11.45 9.41 -2.71
CA LYS A 19 -12.84 9.47 -3.17
C LYS A 19 -12.96 9.25 -4.69
N GLU A 20 -12.11 9.92 -5.47
CA GLU A 20 -12.09 9.77 -6.92
C GLU A 20 -11.59 8.38 -7.34
N LEU A 21 -10.57 7.86 -6.63
CA LEU A 21 -10.05 6.51 -6.85
C LEU A 21 -11.13 5.45 -6.62
N MET A 22 -11.87 5.49 -5.51
CA MET A 22 -12.94 4.52 -5.23
C MET A 22 -14.06 4.62 -6.27
N ALA A 23 -14.45 5.82 -6.68
CA ALA A 23 -15.43 6.01 -7.74
C ALA A 23 -14.93 5.42 -9.08
N ALA A 24 -13.64 5.56 -9.38
CA ALA A 24 -13.04 4.94 -10.57
C ALA A 24 -13.03 3.42 -10.49
N CYS A 25 -12.73 2.84 -9.32
CA CYS A 25 -12.81 1.40 -9.07
C CYS A 25 -14.21 0.86 -9.33
N GLN A 26 -15.26 1.51 -8.81
CA GLN A 26 -16.65 1.09 -9.06
C GLN A 26 -17.01 1.15 -10.55
N ARG A 27 -16.66 2.25 -11.25
CA ARG A 27 -16.90 2.36 -12.71
C ARG A 27 -16.15 1.30 -13.50
N TYR A 28 -14.95 0.93 -13.07
CA TYR A 28 -14.16 -0.12 -13.72
C TYR A 28 -14.82 -1.49 -13.56
N LEU A 29 -15.31 -1.83 -12.36
CA LEU A 29 -15.92 -3.12 -12.07
C LEU A 29 -17.14 -3.43 -12.95
N VAL A 30 -17.90 -2.42 -13.39
CA VAL A 30 -19.04 -2.59 -14.32
C VAL A 30 -18.62 -3.27 -15.64
N LYS A 31 -17.37 -3.09 -16.07
CA LYS A 31 -16.85 -3.62 -17.35
C LYS A 31 -15.70 -4.62 -17.16
N ALA A 32 -15.32 -4.91 -15.92
CA ALA A 32 -14.15 -5.71 -15.63
C ALA A 32 -14.44 -7.20 -15.89
N PRO A 33 -13.43 -7.98 -16.31
CA PRO A 33 -13.56 -9.43 -16.45
C PRO A 33 -13.66 -10.17 -15.11
N ARG A 34 -13.45 -9.45 -13.99
CA ARG A 34 -13.57 -9.93 -12.62
C ARG A 34 -14.51 -9.01 -11.85
N ASP A 35 -15.16 -9.57 -10.86
CA ASP A 35 -16.14 -8.93 -9.98
C ASP A 35 -15.53 -8.22 -8.77
N PHE A 36 -14.20 -8.16 -8.65
CA PHE A 36 -13.51 -7.49 -7.55
C PHE A 36 -12.22 -6.77 -7.96
N VAL A 37 -11.86 -5.74 -7.19
CA VAL A 37 -10.54 -5.08 -7.22
C VAL A 37 -9.60 -5.76 -6.22
N THR A 38 -8.32 -5.89 -6.56
CA THR A 38 -7.29 -6.26 -5.57
C THR A 38 -6.56 -5.01 -5.14
N PHE A 39 -6.71 -4.64 -3.86
CA PHE A 39 -5.95 -3.54 -3.29
C PHE A 39 -4.63 -4.05 -2.72
N GLU A 40 -3.54 -3.46 -3.18
CA GLU A 40 -2.21 -3.67 -2.60
C GLU A 40 -1.99 -2.68 -1.47
N TYR A 41 -1.60 -3.18 -0.30
CA TYR A 41 -1.38 -2.39 0.90
C TYR A 41 -0.01 -2.74 1.47
N VAL A 42 0.96 -1.84 1.29
CA VAL A 42 2.29 -1.98 1.88
C VAL A 42 2.19 -1.75 3.39
N MET A 43 2.84 -2.60 4.18
CA MET A 43 2.81 -2.57 5.64
C MET A 43 4.06 -1.85 6.16
N LEU A 44 3.89 -0.61 6.60
CA LEU A 44 4.95 0.27 7.09
C LEU A 44 4.81 0.44 8.61
N ASP A 45 5.86 0.06 9.35
CA ASP A 45 5.85 0.03 10.82
C ASP A 45 5.55 1.40 11.41
N GLY A 46 4.50 1.50 12.23
CA GLY A 46 4.10 2.74 12.90
C GLY A 46 3.53 3.83 12.01
N VAL A 47 3.42 3.60 10.69
CA VAL A 47 2.96 4.60 9.72
C VAL A 47 1.53 4.32 9.26
N ASN A 48 1.24 3.09 8.82
CA ASN A 48 -0.05 2.76 8.22
C ASN A 48 -0.60 1.39 8.68
N ASP A 49 -0.06 0.83 9.76
CA ASP A 49 -0.28 -0.56 10.18
C ASP A 49 -1.04 -0.71 11.52
N SER A 50 -1.54 0.40 12.07
CA SER A 50 -2.33 0.39 13.29
C SER A 50 -3.72 -0.24 13.10
N PHE A 51 -4.34 -0.61 14.23
CA PHE A 51 -5.72 -1.10 14.26
C PHE A 51 -6.74 -0.08 13.72
N ASP A 52 -6.55 1.20 14.04
CA ASP A 52 -7.45 2.27 13.57
C ASP A 52 -7.31 2.47 12.05
N HIS A 53 -6.10 2.34 11.50
CA HIS A 53 -5.90 2.33 10.05
C HIS A 53 -6.65 1.19 9.36
N ALA A 54 -6.72 0.00 9.97
CA ALA A 54 -7.52 -1.10 9.42
C ALA A 54 -9.02 -0.75 9.40
N LYS A 55 -9.55 -0.15 10.47
CA LYS A 55 -10.95 0.29 10.52
C LYS A 55 -11.28 1.38 9.52
N GLU A 56 -10.42 2.37 9.38
CA GLU A 56 -10.56 3.41 8.36
C GLU A 56 -10.54 2.82 6.95
N LEU A 57 -9.67 1.84 6.70
CA LEU A 57 -9.60 1.14 5.43
C LEU A 57 -10.92 0.41 5.12
N LEU A 58 -11.50 -0.31 6.09
CA LEU A 58 -12.80 -0.96 5.95
C LEU A 58 -13.91 0.03 5.59
N ASN A 59 -13.95 1.17 6.28
CA ASN A 59 -14.93 2.22 6.00
C ASN A 59 -14.76 2.81 4.59
N LEU A 60 -13.52 2.97 4.12
CA LEU A 60 -13.21 3.49 2.80
C LEU A 60 -13.69 2.56 1.68
N VAL A 61 -13.51 1.25 1.84
CA VAL A 61 -13.77 0.26 0.77
C VAL A 61 -15.15 -0.39 0.83
N LYS A 62 -16.01 -0.01 1.79
CA LYS A 62 -17.30 -0.67 2.06
C LYS A 62 -18.20 -0.82 0.81
N ASP A 63 -18.12 0.11 -0.13
CA ASP A 63 -18.92 0.14 -1.35
C ASP A 63 -18.16 -0.37 -2.59
N VAL A 64 -16.99 -1.00 -2.42
CA VAL A 64 -16.15 -1.51 -3.50
C VAL A 64 -15.90 -3.01 -3.28
N PRO A 65 -16.45 -3.89 -4.13
CA PRO A 65 -16.08 -5.30 -4.12
C PRO A 65 -14.57 -5.45 -4.28
N CYS A 66 -13.91 -5.95 -3.23
CA CYS A 66 -12.46 -6.02 -3.22
C CYS A 66 -11.89 -7.15 -2.37
N LYS A 67 -10.62 -7.42 -2.60
CA LYS A 67 -9.76 -8.20 -1.71
C LYS A 67 -8.47 -7.44 -1.46
N PHE A 68 -7.78 -7.82 -0.39
CA PHE A 68 -6.54 -7.17 0.02
C PHE A 68 -5.34 -8.08 -0.18
N ASN A 69 -4.24 -7.45 -0.59
CA ASN A 69 -2.92 -8.06 -0.58
C ASN A 69 -2.01 -7.21 0.31
N LEU A 70 -1.75 -7.67 1.52
CA LEU A 70 -0.81 -7.06 2.45
C LEU A 70 0.61 -7.42 2.01
N ILE A 71 1.46 -6.40 1.88
CA ILE A 71 2.82 -6.53 1.40
C ILE A 71 3.74 -6.05 2.52
N PRO A 72 4.43 -6.97 3.22
CA PRO A 72 5.54 -6.57 4.10
C PRO A 72 6.50 -5.68 3.31
N PHE A 73 6.86 -4.54 3.87
CA PHE A 73 7.80 -3.63 3.21
C PHE A 73 9.19 -4.27 3.14
N ASN A 74 9.89 -4.05 2.03
CA ASN A 74 11.29 -4.46 1.86
C ASN A 74 12.14 -3.19 1.97
N PRO A 75 12.88 -2.99 3.07
CA PRO A 75 13.70 -1.81 3.24
C PRO A 75 14.75 -1.69 2.14
N PHE A 76 15.06 -0.44 1.77
CA PHE A 76 16.19 -0.10 0.91
C PHE A 76 16.88 1.15 1.45
N PRO A 77 18.17 1.39 1.11
CA PRO A 77 18.91 2.53 1.62
C PRO A 77 18.18 3.86 1.42
N ASN A 78 18.09 4.67 2.49
CA ASN A 78 17.42 5.98 2.51
C ASN A 78 15.89 5.96 2.29
N SER A 79 15.24 4.80 2.41
CA SER A 79 13.77 4.72 2.29
C SER A 79 13.01 5.46 3.40
N GLY A 80 13.59 5.56 4.60
CA GLY A 80 12.97 6.23 5.74
C GLY A 80 11.80 5.47 6.38
N TYR A 81 11.58 4.22 5.99
CA TYR A 81 10.50 3.37 6.49
C TYR A 81 11.02 1.99 6.88
N GLU A 82 10.32 1.36 7.81
CA GLU A 82 10.61 0.01 8.27
C GLU A 82 9.44 -0.93 7.98
N THR A 83 9.74 -2.22 7.92
CA THR A 83 8.72 -3.26 7.75
C THR A 83 7.91 -3.44 9.03
N SER A 84 6.58 -3.46 8.92
CA SER A 84 5.72 -3.70 10.07
C SER A 84 6.06 -5.00 10.79
N ARG A 85 5.97 -4.98 12.12
CA ARG A 85 6.17 -6.19 12.93
C ARG A 85 5.22 -7.32 12.48
N PRO A 86 5.68 -8.59 12.48
CA PRO A 86 4.84 -9.72 12.07
C PRO A 86 3.49 -9.81 12.82
N ASP A 87 3.48 -9.47 14.11
CA ASP A 87 2.25 -9.46 14.91
C ASP A 87 1.29 -8.33 14.51
N ASN A 88 1.80 -7.15 14.14
CA ASN A 88 0.97 -6.06 13.61
C ASN A 88 0.34 -6.46 12.27
N ILE A 89 1.12 -7.04 11.36
CA ILE A 89 0.62 -7.53 10.07
C ILE A 89 -0.48 -8.58 10.28
N ARG A 90 -0.26 -9.52 11.21
CA ARG A 90 -1.25 -10.54 11.56
C ARG A 90 -2.52 -9.91 12.12
N ARG A 91 -2.43 -9.00 13.08
CA ARG A 91 -3.60 -8.32 13.67
C ARG A 91 -4.36 -7.51 12.62
N PHE A 92 -3.66 -6.74 11.80
CA PHE A 92 -4.26 -5.95 10.73
C PHE A 92 -5.01 -6.84 9.73
N ARG A 93 -4.38 -7.95 9.31
CA ARG A 93 -5.01 -8.98 8.48
C ARG A 93 -6.27 -9.54 9.14
N ASP A 94 -6.17 -9.92 10.41
CA ASP A 94 -7.27 -10.57 11.12
C ASP A 94 -8.47 -9.63 11.26
N VAL A 95 -8.26 -8.33 11.45
CA VAL A 95 -9.35 -7.31 11.44
C VAL A 95 -10.07 -7.28 10.09
N LEU A 96 -9.33 -7.23 8.99
CA LEU A 96 -9.90 -7.21 7.65
C LEU A 96 -10.65 -8.52 7.32
N MET A 97 -10.10 -9.67 7.73
CA MET A 97 -10.73 -10.98 7.54
C MET A 97 -12.01 -11.12 8.37
N GLN A 98 -12.01 -10.66 9.62
CA GLN A 98 -13.19 -10.67 10.49
C GLN A 98 -14.33 -9.80 9.93
N ALA A 99 -13.99 -8.76 9.17
CA ALA A 99 -14.97 -7.95 8.43
C ALA A 99 -15.46 -8.60 7.12
N GLY A 100 -15.05 -9.83 6.82
CA GLY A 100 -15.53 -10.62 5.67
C GLY A 100 -14.71 -10.45 4.39
N TYR A 101 -13.58 -9.74 4.42
CA TYR A 101 -12.73 -9.56 3.24
C TYR A 101 -11.75 -10.73 3.06
N VAL A 102 -11.48 -11.06 1.79
CA VAL A 102 -10.35 -11.95 1.45
C VAL A 102 -9.06 -11.16 1.58
N VAL A 103 -8.13 -11.67 2.38
CA VAL A 103 -6.83 -11.01 2.63
C VAL A 103 -5.72 -12.01 2.44
N THR A 104 -4.76 -11.68 1.58
CA THR A 104 -3.49 -12.41 1.46
C THR A 104 -2.36 -11.57 2.02
N THR A 105 -1.36 -12.22 2.62
CA THR A 105 -0.07 -11.57 2.93
C THR A 105 0.96 -12.14 1.96
N ARG A 106 1.62 -11.29 1.17
CA ARG A 106 2.71 -11.76 0.30
C ARG A 106 3.81 -12.33 1.19
N LYS A 107 4.24 -13.56 0.89
CA LYS A 107 5.49 -14.10 1.42
C LYS A 107 6.63 -13.40 0.69
N THR A 108 7.55 -12.80 1.43
CA THR A 108 8.81 -12.31 0.88
C THR A 108 9.55 -13.52 0.29
N ARG A 109 9.86 -13.46 -1.00
CA ARG A 109 10.71 -14.43 -1.70
C ARG A 109 11.91 -13.61 -2.19
N GLY A 110 13.13 -14.01 -1.85
CA GLY A 110 14.34 -13.36 -2.38
C GLY A 110 14.99 -12.30 -1.50
N ASP A 111 14.72 -12.23 -0.19
CA ASP A 111 15.49 -11.38 0.75
C ASP A 111 16.98 -11.77 0.78
N ASP A 112 17.28 -13.00 0.37
CA ASP A 112 18.62 -13.55 0.18
C ASP A 112 19.34 -13.04 -1.08
N ILE A 113 18.63 -12.40 -2.03
CA ILE A 113 19.20 -11.99 -3.34
C ILE A 113 18.74 -10.60 -3.84
N ASP A 114 18.24 -9.70 -2.99
CA ASP A 114 17.80 -8.34 -3.36
C ASP A 114 16.83 -8.28 -4.57
N ALA A 115 15.95 -9.28 -4.70
CA ALA A 115 15.01 -9.42 -5.83
C ALA A 115 13.55 -9.12 -5.45
N ALA A 116 13.31 -8.54 -4.27
CA ALA A 116 11.98 -8.27 -3.77
C ALA A 116 11.34 -7.04 -4.44
N CYS A 117 10.00 -7.01 -4.53
CA CYS A 117 9.25 -5.93 -5.18
C CYS A 117 9.67 -4.55 -4.65
N GLY A 118 10.21 -3.69 -5.53
CA GLY A 118 10.75 -2.36 -5.19
C GLY A 118 12.27 -2.25 -5.35
N GLN A 119 12.99 -3.37 -5.44
CA GLN A 119 14.46 -3.42 -5.53
C GLN A 119 15.01 -3.47 -6.96
N LEU A 120 14.15 -3.35 -7.97
CA LEU A 120 14.57 -3.20 -9.37
C LEU A 120 15.12 -1.79 -9.63
N ALA A 121 16.16 -1.41 -8.90
CA ALA A 121 17.02 -0.30 -9.22
C ALA A 121 18.00 -0.75 -10.30
N GLY A 122 17.54 -0.82 -11.55
CA GLY A 122 18.48 -0.76 -12.67
C GLY A 122 19.33 0.52 -12.54
N GLN A 123 20.57 0.53 -13.07
CA GLN A 123 21.34 1.77 -13.21
C GLN A 123 20.62 2.70 -14.20
N VAL A 124 19.66 3.47 -13.71
CA VAL A 124 18.93 4.45 -14.50
C VAL A 124 19.68 5.78 -14.40
N GLN A 125 20.20 6.28 -15.52
CA GLN A 125 20.58 7.69 -15.62
C GLN A 125 19.31 8.54 -15.49
N ASP A 126 19.07 9.04 -14.29
CA ASP A 126 17.96 9.92 -13.99
C ASP A 126 18.10 11.24 -14.76
N LYS A 127 17.28 11.44 -15.80
CA LYS A 127 17.19 12.69 -16.57
C LYS A 127 16.28 13.72 -15.92
N THR A 128 15.56 13.34 -14.86
CA THR A 128 14.76 14.26 -14.06
C THR A 128 15.64 14.79 -12.93
N LYS A 129 15.92 16.11 -12.92
CA LYS A 129 16.70 16.81 -11.88
C LYS A 129 16.04 16.80 -10.48
N ARG A 130 15.53 15.67 -10.00
CA ARG A 130 14.83 15.50 -8.72
C ARG A 130 15.74 15.12 -7.56
N THR A 131 16.98 14.74 -7.84
CA THR A 131 17.99 14.32 -6.83
C THR A 131 18.46 15.46 -5.92
N ALA A 132 18.11 16.72 -6.19
CA ALA A 132 18.63 17.89 -5.47
C ALA A 132 17.74 18.38 -4.30
N ARG A 133 16.66 17.69 -3.92
CA ARG A 133 15.66 18.26 -2.98
C ARG A 133 15.25 17.39 -1.80
N ILE A 134 16.16 16.56 -1.31
CA ILE A 134 16.06 15.98 0.05
C ILE A 134 17.40 16.23 0.76
N ALA A 135 17.62 17.49 1.13
CA ALA A 135 18.51 17.86 2.21
C ALA A 135 17.67 18.79 3.08
N PHE A 136 17.20 18.29 4.22
CA PHE A 136 16.63 19.13 5.26
C PHE A 136 17.60 19.22 6.43
N VAL A 137 17.70 20.46 6.89
CA VAL A 137 18.34 21.00 8.09
C VAL A 137 18.15 20.12 9.33
#